data_AF-A0A660XLF9-F1
#
_entry.id   AF-A0A660XLF9-F1
#
_cell.length_a   1.000
_cell.length_b   1.000
_cell.length_c   1.000
_cell.angle_alpha   90.00
_cell.angle_beta   90.00
_cell.angle_gamma   90.00
#
_symmetry.space_group_name_H-M   'P 1'
#
loop_
_entity.id
_entity.type
_entity.pdbx_description
1 polymer ?
#
loop_
_entity_poly.entity_id
_entity_poly.type
_entity_poly.pdbx_seq_one_letter_code
_entity_poly.pdbx_strand_id
1 'polypeptide(L)'
;FFFFGVVEMNIGHAIVGILIVFIISFLFTTVAARAIALVGTNPVSGMTLMTLILSSVILLKVGLTGEKGMLAALIIGGVVCTALSMSGAFVSDLKIGYWLGTTPQVQQRFKFAGTLLAAASVGFVILVLNKTFGFGAEAGPNALEAPQASAMAAVIEPLMTGAPAPWTLYIAGVFLAIILELIGVPPLAFALGMYLPIYLNTPILAGGLIAHFVGKSSDNKELVKKRREKGTLIASGFIAGGAIMGVLAAFIIFFGQKIYGDGWTLMQALGTEHWSESTGAEILGFVMFVLLLGYLYWDSKRVKE
;
A
#
# COMPACT_ATOMS: atom_id res chain seq x y z
N PHE A 1 24.01 4.71 7.53
CA PHE A 1 22.68 5.18 7.97
C PHE A 1 22.29 4.59 9.32
N PHE A 2 22.00 3.29 9.43
CA PHE A 2 21.51 2.68 10.68
C PHE A 2 22.40 2.96 11.91
N PHE A 3 23.72 2.75 11.80
CA PHE A 3 24.69 3.02 12.88
C PHE A 3 24.73 4.50 13.34
N PHE A 4 24.70 5.44 12.40
CA PHE A 4 24.88 6.86 12.68
C PHE A 4 23.57 7.57 13.04
N GLY A 5 22.46 7.20 12.40
CA GLY A 5 21.19 7.94 12.48
C GLY A 5 20.11 7.28 13.33
N VAL A 6 20.21 5.97 13.60
CA VAL A 6 19.14 5.23 14.32
C VAL A 6 19.62 4.77 15.69
N VAL A 7 20.81 4.18 15.76
CA VAL A 7 21.35 3.61 17.01
C VAL A 7 22.48 4.45 17.64
N GLU A 8 22.66 5.70 17.19
CA GLU A 8 23.57 6.70 17.79
C GLU A 8 24.94 6.14 18.18
N MET A 9 25.67 5.55 17.22
CA MET A 9 27.02 5.00 17.42
C MET A 9 27.11 3.76 18.33
N ASN A 10 25.98 3.13 18.70
CA ASN A 10 26.00 1.87 19.43
C ASN A 10 26.26 0.69 18.48
N ILE A 11 27.48 0.16 18.55
CA ILE A 11 27.96 -0.93 17.67
C ILE A 11 27.15 -2.22 17.88
N GLY A 12 26.78 -2.55 19.13
CA GLY A 12 26.04 -3.77 19.44
C GLY A 12 24.66 -3.79 18.78
N HIS A 13 23.92 -2.70 18.91
CA HIS A 13 22.61 -2.56 18.27
C HIS A 13 22.69 -2.53 16.74
N ALA A 14 23.74 -1.92 16.18
CA ALA A 14 23.95 -1.91 14.73
C ALA A 14 24.21 -3.30 14.17
N ILE A 15 25.06 -4.10 14.82
CA ILE A 15 25.34 -5.48 14.41
C ILE A 15 24.06 -6.31 14.49
N VAL A 16 23.32 -6.21 15.59
CA VAL A 16 22.05 -6.93 15.76
C VAL A 16 21.07 -6.54 14.66
N GLY A 17 20.87 -5.26 14.38
CA GLY A 17 19.99 -4.79 13.30
C GLY A 17 20.39 -5.33 11.92
N ILE A 18 21.68 -5.32 11.59
CA ILE A 18 22.19 -5.86 10.31
C ILE A 18 21.96 -7.37 10.24
N LEU A 19 22.22 -8.11 11.32
CA LEU A 19 21.99 -9.55 11.37
C LEU A 19 20.50 -9.88 11.21
N ILE A 20 19.61 -9.12 11.86
CA ILE A 20 18.16 -9.28 11.68
C ILE A 20 17.78 -9.08 10.22
N VAL A 21 18.20 -7.98 9.60
CA VAL A 21 17.91 -7.69 8.18
C VAL A 21 18.45 -8.82 7.31
N PHE A 22 19.70 -9.23 7.49
CA PHE A 22 20.34 -10.27 6.69
C PHE A 22 19.60 -11.60 6.79
N ILE A 23 19.35 -12.09 8.01
CA ILE A 23 18.72 -13.39 8.24
C ILE A 23 17.27 -13.39 7.77
N ILE A 24 16.48 -12.38 8.17
CA ILE A 24 15.05 -12.35 7.81
C ILE A 24 14.87 -12.12 6.31
N SER A 25 15.62 -11.19 5.69
CA SER A 25 15.53 -10.98 4.24
C SER A 25 15.95 -12.23 3.46
N PHE A 26 17.02 -12.92 3.87
CA PHE A 26 17.43 -14.17 3.25
C PHE A 26 16.32 -15.23 3.31
N LEU A 27 15.73 -15.45 4.49
CA LEU A 27 14.65 -16.44 4.63
C LEU A 27 13.40 -16.03 3.84
N PHE A 28 12.95 -14.79 3.97
CA PHE A 28 11.67 -14.35 3.39
C PHE A 28 11.74 -14.15 1.88
N THR A 29 12.90 -13.78 1.31
CA THR A 29 13.07 -13.72 -0.14
C THR A 29 12.90 -15.09 -0.80
N THR A 30 13.42 -16.16 -0.18
CA THR A 30 13.22 -17.53 -0.71
C THR A 30 11.76 -17.96 -0.67
N VAL A 31 11.04 -17.62 0.40
CA VAL A 31 9.60 -17.89 0.54
C VAL A 31 8.79 -17.10 -0.49
N ALA A 32 9.09 -15.81 -0.66
CA ALA A 32 8.42 -14.94 -1.63
C ALA A 32 8.63 -15.41 -3.07
N ALA A 33 9.86 -15.77 -3.43
CA ALA A 33 10.20 -16.33 -4.74
C ALA A 33 9.41 -17.62 -5.02
N ARG A 34 9.32 -18.52 -4.03
CA ARG A 34 8.57 -19.76 -4.15
C ARG A 34 7.06 -19.53 -4.22
N ALA A 35 6.52 -18.62 -3.41
CA ALA A 35 5.10 -18.29 -3.42
C ALA A 35 4.68 -17.76 -4.79
N ILE A 36 5.44 -16.84 -5.38
CA ILE A 36 5.14 -16.34 -6.72
C ILE A 36 5.30 -17.43 -7.78
N ALA A 37 6.31 -18.27 -7.68
CA ALA A 37 6.50 -19.36 -8.63
C ALA A 37 5.35 -20.38 -8.61
N LEU A 38 4.73 -20.62 -7.43
CA LEU A 38 3.67 -21.62 -7.24
C LEU A 38 2.26 -21.04 -7.42
N VAL A 39 1.96 -19.92 -6.77
CA VAL A 39 0.61 -19.34 -6.68
C VAL A 39 0.48 -18.00 -7.41
N GLY A 40 1.57 -17.47 -7.99
CA GLY A 40 1.54 -16.22 -8.76
C GLY A 40 1.37 -14.95 -7.93
N THR A 41 1.40 -15.05 -6.60
CA THR A 41 1.15 -13.93 -5.68
C THR A 41 2.21 -13.87 -4.58
N ASN A 42 2.57 -12.66 -4.17
CA ASN A 42 3.55 -12.43 -3.10
C ASN A 42 2.83 -12.08 -1.79
N PRO A 43 3.03 -12.83 -0.69
CA PRO A 43 2.38 -12.53 0.60
C PRO A 43 3.08 -11.38 1.35
N VAL A 44 3.29 -10.25 0.68
CA VAL A 44 4.06 -9.09 1.17
C VAL A 44 3.49 -8.59 2.50
N SER A 45 2.19 -8.33 2.60
CA SER A 45 1.61 -7.68 3.78
C SER A 45 1.77 -8.52 5.06
N GLY A 46 1.54 -9.82 4.98
CA GLY A 46 1.70 -10.73 6.13
C GLY A 46 3.15 -10.89 6.55
N MET A 47 4.06 -11.04 5.58
CA MET A 47 5.50 -11.16 5.86
C MET A 47 6.07 -9.89 6.50
N THR A 48 5.61 -8.70 6.08
CA THR A 48 6.04 -7.43 6.68
C THR A 48 5.66 -7.32 8.15
N LEU A 49 4.40 -7.64 8.51
CA LEU A 49 3.96 -7.62 9.91
C LEU A 49 4.79 -8.59 10.78
N MET A 50 5.03 -9.80 10.26
CA MET A 50 5.86 -10.79 10.94
C MET A 50 7.30 -10.30 11.13
N THR A 51 7.89 -9.66 10.12
CA THR A 51 9.21 -9.04 10.25
C THR A 51 9.22 -7.99 11.36
N LEU A 52 8.23 -7.11 11.40
CA LEU A 52 8.14 -6.07 12.43
C LEU A 52 8.05 -6.68 13.82
N ILE A 53 7.19 -7.68 14.03
CA ILE A 53 7.02 -8.34 15.33
C ILE A 53 8.32 -9.04 15.76
N LEU A 54 8.91 -9.85 14.88
CA LEU A 54 10.15 -10.57 15.19
C LEU A 54 11.31 -9.63 15.47
N SER A 55 11.48 -8.61 14.61
CA SER A 55 12.51 -7.59 14.78
C SER A 55 12.29 -6.82 16.07
N SER A 56 11.05 -6.47 16.38
CA SER A 56 10.69 -5.78 17.61
C SER A 56 11.06 -6.59 18.86
N VAL A 57 10.68 -7.86 18.90
CA VAL A 57 11.01 -8.76 20.02
C VAL A 57 12.52 -8.92 20.20
N ILE A 58 13.29 -9.03 19.11
CA ILE A 58 14.75 -9.16 19.19
C ILE A 58 15.39 -7.86 19.69
N LEU A 59 14.97 -6.71 19.15
CA LEU A 59 15.49 -5.40 19.54
C LEU A 59 15.20 -5.08 21.02
N LEU A 60 14.00 -5.41 21.50
CA LEU A 60 13.64 -5.31 22.91
C LEU A 60 14.56 -6.11 23.82
N LYS A 61 14.91 -7.35 23.43
CA LYS A 61 15.82 -8.21 24.20
C LYS A 61 17.24 -7.66 24.30
N VAL A 62 17.65 -6.85 23.32
CA VAL A 62 18.98 -6.21 23.31
C VAL A 62 18.94 -4.83 24.01
N GLY A 63 17.76 -4.39 24.46
CA GLY A 63 17.58 -3.15 25.21
C GLY A 63 17.23 -1.93 24.36
N LEU A 64 16.90 -2.12 23.07
CA LEU A 64 16.42 -1.04 22.21
C LEU A 64 14.90 -0.91 22.31
N THR A 65 14.44 0.06 23.09
CA THR A 65 13.03 0.32 23.37
C THR A 65 12.64 1.76 22.97
N GLY A 66 11.35 2.10 23.13
CA GLY A 66 10.82 3.43 22.86
C GLY A 66 10.91 3.82 21.38
N GLU A 67 10.92 5.12 21.11
CA GLU A 67 10.90 5.67 19.74
C GLU A 67 12.07 5.18 18.87
N LYS A 68 13.27 5.05 19.44
CA LYS A 68 14.45 4.54 18.72
C LYS A 68 14.25 3.08 18.29
N GLY A 69 13.70 2.25 19.17
CA GLY A 69 13.35 0.86 18.87
C GLY A 69 12.26 0.76 17.80
N MET A 70 11.23 1.61 17.87
CA MET A 70 10.17 1.68 16.86
C MET A 70 10.73 2.06 15.48
N LEU A 71 11.53 3.13 15.42
CA LEU A 71 12.17 3.58 14.18
C LEU A 71 13.07 2.49 13.60
N ALA A 72 13.88 1.83 14.43
CA ALA A 72 14.72 0.72 14.00
C ALA A 72 13.91 -0.45 13.43
N ALA A 73 12.85 -0.88 14.13
CA ALA A 73 11.98 -1.96 13.67
C ALA A 73 11.29 -1.62 12.35
N LEU A 74 10.77 -0.39 12.20
CA LEU A 74 10.15 0.09 10.97
C LEU A 74 11.11 0.13 9.78
N ILE A 75 12.35 0.60 10.00
CA ILE A 75 13.40 0.60 8.96
C ILE A 75 13.74 -0.83 8.54
N ILE A 76 13.93 -1.74 9.51
CA ILE A 76 14.19 -3.15 9.23
C ILE A 76 13.03 -3.75 8.42
N GLY A 77 11.79 -3.52 8.86
CA GLY A 77 10.59 -3.96 8.15
C GLY A 77 10.51 -3.43 6.73
N GLY A 78 10.81 -2.15 6.51
CA GLY A 78 10.84 -1.53 5.19
C GLY A 78 11.89 -2.14 4.26
N VAL A 79 13.11 -2.38 4.76
CA VAL A 79 14.19 -3.01 3.96
C VAL A 79 13.83 -4.45 3.60
N VAL A 80 13.37 -5.23 4.57
CA VAL A 80 12.97 -6.63 4.35
C VAL A 80 11.78 -6.72 3.40
N CYS A 81 10.75 -5.89 3.58
CA CYS A 81 9.59 -5.79 2.69
C CYS A 81 9.98 -5.43 1.26
N THR A 82 10.92 -4.51 1.09
CA THR A 82 11.42 -4.15 -0.24
C THR A 82 12.18 -5.31 -0.86
N ALA A 83 13.05 -5.99 -0.10
CA ALA A 83 13.81 -7.14 -0.58
C ALA A 83 12.90 -8.32 -1.01
N LEU A 84 11.90 -8.69 -0.19
CA LEU A 84 10.97 -9.78 -0.51
C LEU A 84 10.05 -9.45 -1.69
N SER A 85 9.60 -8.19 -1.81
CA SER A 85 8.80 -7.75 -2.95
C SER A 85 9.62 -7.79 -4.25
N MET A 86 10.84 -7.26 -4.21
CA MET A 86 11.74 -7.20 -5.36
C MET A 86 12.20 -8.58 -5.82
N SER A 87 12.60 -9.45 -4.88
CA SER A 87 12.99 -10.84 -5.20
C SER A 87 11.86 -11.59 -5.87
N GLY A 88 10.64 -11.42 -5.36
CA GLY A 88 9.45 -12.00 -5.95
C GLY A 88 9.21 -11.55 -7.40
N ALA A 89 9.08 -10.24 -7.61
CA ALA A 89 8.86 -9.68 -8.95
C ALA A 89 9.97 -10.08 -9.92
N PHE A 90 11.22 -10.12 -9.45
CA PHE A 90 12.37 -10.48 -10.26
C PHE A 90 12.31 -11.92 -10.79
N VAL A 91 11.76 -12.88 -10.04
CA VAL A 91 11.55 -14.26 -10.54
C VAL A 91 10.54 -14.29 -11.69
N SER A 92 9.46 -13.52 -11.59
CA SER A 92 8.48 -13.38 -12.68
C SER A 92 9.11 -12.74 -13.92
N ASP A 93 9.91 -11.69 -13.72
CA ASP A 93 10.62 -11.01 -14.80
C ASP A 93 11.59 -11.95 -15.52
N LEU A 94 12.38 -12.75 -14.78
CA LEU A 94 13.28 -13.74 -15.36
C LEU A 94 12.53 -14.78 -16.20
N LYS A 95 11.35 -15.21 -15.76
CA LYS A 95 10.50 -16.17 -16.50
C LYS A 95 9.98 -15.58 -17.80
N ILE A 96 9.42 -14.36 -17.75
CA ILE A 96 8.95 -13.65 -18.95
C ILE A 96 10.13 -13.39 -19.88
N GLY A 97 11.26 -12.95 -19.34
CA GLY A 97 12.46 -12.68 -20.09
C GLY A 97 13.04 -13.92 -20.76
N TYR A 98 12.93 -15.09 -20.14
CA TYR A 98 13.26 -16.38 -20.78
C TYR A 98 12.37 -16.66 -21.99
N TRP A 99 11.04 -16.44 -21.85
CA TRP A 99 10.10 -16.61 -22.97
C TRP A 99 10.31 -15.62 -24.12
N LEU A 100 10.76 -14.40 -23.81
CA LEU A 100 11.07 -13.37 -24.81
C LEU A 100 12.50 -13.50 -25.39
N GLY A 101 13.32 -14.46 -24.92
CA GLY A 101 14.69 -14.65 -25.40
C GLY A 101 15.71 -13.61 -24.90
N THR A 102 15.46 -12.97 -23.77
CA THR A 102 16.35 -11.94 -23.20
C THR A 102 17.43 -12.54 -22.30
N THR A 103 18.65 -11.97 -22.31
CA THR A 103 19.76 -12.41 -21.45
C THR A 103 19.54 -11.98 -19.99
N PRO A 104 19.63 -12.89 -19.00
CA PRO A 104 19.41 -12.57 -17.58
C PRO A 104 20.28 -11.43 -17.04
N GLN A 105 21.54 -11.33 -17.50
CA GLN A 105 22.46 -10.27 -17.11
C GLN A 105 21.95 -8.86 -17.48
N VAL A 106 21.29 -8.73 -18.63
CA VAL A 106 20.71 -7.46 -19.09
C VAL A 106 19.52 -7.10 -18.19
N GLN A 107 18.63 -8.06 -17.93
CA GLN A 107 17.49 -7.86 -17.04
C GLN A 107 17.92 -7.42 -15.63
N GLN A 108 18.94 -8.06 -15.06
CA GLN A 108 19.49 -7.69 -13.75
C GLN A 108 19.97 -6.23 -13.71
N ARG A 109 20.76 -5.81 -14.71
CA ARG A 109 21.27 -4.42 -14.78
C ARG A 109 20.12 -3.41 -14.81
N PHE A 110 19.12 -3.64 -15.66
CA PHE A 110 17.96 -2.76 -15.73
C PHE A 110 17.10 -2.80 -14.46
N LYS A 111 17.03 -3.94 -13.76
CA LYS A 111 16.35 -3.99 -12.47
C LYS A 111 17.06 -3.24 -11.37
N PHE A 112 18.37 -3.35 -11.25
CA PHE A 112 19.11 -2.54 -10.28
C PHE A 112 18.94 -1.04 -10.57
N ALA A 113 19.10 -0.62 -11.82
CA ALA A 113 18.88 0.76 -12.23
C ALA A 113 17.45 1.24 -11.95
N GLY A 114 16.45 0.44 -12.34
CA GLY A 114 15.03 0.74 -12.10
C GLY A 114 14.67 0.81 -10.63
N THR A 115 15.27 -0.04 -9.78
CA THR A 115 15.04 -0.02 -8.33
C THR A 115 15.59 1.25 -7.69
N LEU A 116 16.79 1.68 -8.09
CA LEU A 116 17.38 2.93 -7.60
C LEU A 116 16.53 4.14 -8.01
N LEU A 117 16.10 4.18 -9.27
CA LEU A 117 15.21 5.24 -9.76
C LEU A 117 13.86 5.23 -9.02
N ALA A 118 13.27 4.05 -8.81
CA ALA A 118 12.01 3.90 -8.08
C ALA A 118 12.16 4.33 -6.62
N ALA A 119 13.23 3.92 -5.93
CA ALA A 119 13.48 4.31 -4.55
C ALA A 119 13.65 5.83 -4.40
N ALA A 120 14.40 6.47 -5.31
CA ALA A 120 14.56 7.92 -5.33
C ALA A 120 13.23 8.64 -5.61
N SER A 121 12.47 8.17 -6.62
CA SER A 121 11.21 8.78 -7.03
C SER A 121 10.14 8.64 -5.94
N VAL A 122 9.95 7.43 -5.40
CA VAL A 122 8.98 7.17 -4.32
C VAL A 122 9.37 7.93 -3.05
N GLY A 123 10.65 7.92 -2.68
CA GLY A 123 11.12 8.68 -1.51
C GLY A 123 10.86 10.18 -1.67
N PHE A 124 11.13 10.74 -2.85
CA PHE A 124 10.85 12.13 -3.16
C PHE A 124 9.34 12.45 -3.10
N VAL A 125 8.51 11.62 -3.74
CA VAL A 125 7.04 11.80 -3.72
C VAL A 125 6.49 11.72 -2.30
N ILE A 126 6.92 10.76 -1.49
CA ILE A 126 6.48 10.65 -0.08
C ILE A 126 6.86 11.91 0.71
N LEU A 127 8.06 12.47 0.51
CA LEU A 127 8.48 13.70 1.18
C LEU A 127 7.65 14.92 0.76
N VAL A 128 7.29 15.00 -0.53
CA VAL A 128 6.40 16.06 -1.03
C VAL A 128 5.01 15.90 -0.42
N LEU A 129 4.42 14.70 -0.48
CA LEU A 129 3.11 14.43 0.12
C LEU A 129 3.07 14.74 1.61
N ASN A 130 4.11 14.36 2.36
CA ASN A 130 4.21 14.66 3.78
C ASN A 130 4.25 16.16 4.09
N LYS A 131 4.93 16.94 3.25
CA LYS A 131 5.02 18.41 3.42
C LYS A 131 3.74 19.13 2.96
N THR A 132 3.07 18.60 1.94
CA THR A 132 1.87 19.22 1.36
C THR A 132 0.60 18.91 2.16
N PHE A 133 0.42 17.64 2.53
CA PHE A 133 -0.80 17.16 3.18
C PHE A 133 -0.54 16.59 4.58
N GLY A 134 0.63 15.98 4.77
CA GLY A 134 0.91 15.18 5.97
C GLY A 134 0.14 13.86 6.00
N PHE A 135 0.39 13.04 7.02
CA PHE A 135 -0.22 11.72 7.17
C PHE A 135 -0.95 11.59 8.51
N GLY A 136 -2.15 11.01 8.48
CA GLY A 136 -3.00 10.77 9.65
C GLY A 136 -3.73 12.02 10.15
N ALA A 137 -4.78 11.80 10.94
CA ALA A 137 -5.67 12.86 11.41
C ALA A 137 -4.97 14.00 12.18
N GLU A 138 -3.80 13.74 12.77
CA GLU A 138 -3.01 14.72 13.51
C GLU A 138 -2.35 15.77 12.61
N ALA A 139 -2.16 15.48 11.31
CA ALA A 139 -1.50 16.40 10.38
C ALA A 139 -2.43 17.48 9.81
N GLY A 140 -3.74 17.41 10.08
CA GLY A 140 -4.72 18.43 9.70
C GLY A 140 -5.90 17.88 8.90
N PRO A 141 -6.86 18.75 8.52
CA PRO A 141 -8.12 18.34 7.89
C PRO A 141 -7.97 17.71 6.49
N ASN A 142 -6.85 17.97 5.80
CA ASN A 142 -6.54 17.44 4.47
C ASN A 142 -5.45 16.37 4.50
N ALA A 143 -5.17 15.78 5.67
CA ALA A 143 -4.13 14.79 5.81
C ALA A 143 -4.46 13.50 5.06
N LEU A 144 -3.42 12.86 4.55
CA LEU A 144 -3.56 11.58 3.86
C LEU A 144 -3.73 10.46 4.88
N GLU A 145 -4.80 9.69 4.72
CA GLU A 145 -5.03 8.51 5.54
C GLU A 145 -4.04 7.40 5.20
N ALA A 146 -3.42 6.84 6.23
CA ALA A 146 -2.37 5.83 6.11
C ALA A 146 -2.75 4.53 6.85
N PRO A 147 -3.83 3.84 6.42
CA PRO A 147 -4.41 2.69 7.12
C PRO A 147 -3.42 1.60 7.50
N GLN A 148 -2.59 1.23 6.53
CA GLN A 148 -1.61 0.16 6.70
C GLN A 148 -0.50 0.58 7.68
N ALA A 149 -0.09 1.85 7.64
CA ALA A 149 0.93 2.38 8.54
C ALA A 149 0.40 2.45 9.98
N SER A 150 -0.85 2.90 10.18
CA SER A 150 -1.48 2.94 11.50
C SER A 150 -1.65 1.54 12.09
N ALA A 151 -2.03 0.54 11.29
CA ALA A 151 -2.10 -0.84 11.74
C ALA A 151 -0.73 -1.39 12.16
N MET A 152 0.33 -1.08 11.41
CA MET A 152 1.70 -1.45 11.77
C MET A 152 2.17 -0.75 13.05
N ALA A 153 1.84 0.54 13.22
CA ALA A 153 2.15 1.31 14.42
C ALA A 153 1.46 0.73 15.67
N ALA A 154 0.17 0.42 15.59
CA ALA A 154 -0.61 -0.15 16.70
C ALA A 154 -0.05 -1.48 17.22
N VAL A 155 0.68 -2.24 16.39
CA VAL A 155 1.33 -3.48 16.82
C VAL A 155 2.71 -3.21 17.42
N ILE A 156 3.50 -2.31 16.84
CA ILE A 156 4.87 -2.03 17.28
C ILE A 156 4.90 -1.21 18.58
N GLU A 157 4.01 -0.22 18.72
CA GLU A 157 4.05 0.73 19.82
C GLU A 157 3.89 0.04 21.19
N PRO A 158 2.90 -0.85 21.43
CA PRO A 158 2.81 -1.57 22.70
C PRO A 158 4.01 -2.49 22.95
N LEU A 159 4.58 -3.09 21.90
CA LEU A 159 5.77 -3.92 22.02
C LEU A 159 6.97 -3.08 22.48
N MET A 160 7.18 -1.90 21.88
CA MET A 160 8.37 -1.07 22.07
C MET A 160 8.34 -0.18 23.31
N THR A 161 7.15 0.25 23.73
CA THR A 161 6.97 1.15 24.88
C THR A 161 6.67 0.41 26.18
N GLY A 162 6.30 -0.87 26.10
CA GLY A 162 5.78 -1.63 27.23
C GLY A 162 4.37 -1.18 27.66
N ALA A 163 3.70 -0.34 26.87
CA ALA A 163 2.31 0.03 27.11
C ALA A 163 1.43 -1.22 27.13
N PRO A 164 0.36 -1.24 27.95
CA PRO A 164 -0.54 -2.38 28.03
C PRO A 164 -1.21 -2.58 26.67
N ALA A 165 -0.78 -3.61 25.94
CA ALA A 165 -1.43 -3.98 24.70
C ALA A 165 -2.88 -4.41 25.00
N PRO A 166 -3.86 -4.02 24.19
CA PRO A 166 -5.25 -4.41 24.40
C PRO A 166 -5.48 -5.86 23.96
N TRP A 167 -4.90 -6.80 24.71
CA TRP A 167 -4.93 -8.24 24.42
C TRP A 167 -6.34 -8.80 24.28
N THR A 168 -7.29 -8.24 25.04
CA THR A 168 -8.71 -8.56 24.91
C THR A 168 -9.25 -8.25 23.53
N LEU A 169 -8.86 -7.12 22.92
CA LEU A 169 -9.25 -6.75 21.56
C LEU A 169 -8.56 -7.63 20.52
N TYR A 170 -7.29 -8.00 20.71
CA TYR A 170 -6.60 -8.92 19.80
C TYR A 170 -7.24 -10.31 19.80
N ILE A 171 -7.55 -10.85 20.98
CA ILE A 171 -8.22 -12.14 21.11
C ILE A 171 -9.63 -12.08 20.52
N ALA A 172 -10.39 -11.02 20.78
CA ALA A 172 -11.69 -10.80 20.16
C ALA A 172 -11.59 -10.74 18.63
N GLY A 173 -10.55 -10.08 18.10
CA GLY A 173 -10.25 -10.04 16.67
C GLY A 173 -9.93 -11.41 16.08
N VAL A 174 -9.20 -12.27 16.80
CA VAL A 174 -8.94 -13.67 16.39
C VAL A 174 -10.24 -14.46 16.31
N PHE A 175 -11.11 -14.39 17.32
CA PHE A 175 -12.41 -15.07 17.28
C PHE A 175 -13.30 -14.54 16.17
N LEU A 176 -13.35 -13.22 15.97
CA LEU A 176 -14.08 -12.61 14.87
C LEU A 176 -13.55 -13.11 13.52
N ALA A 177 -12.22 -13.17 13.33
CA ALA A 177 -11.62 -13.67 12.11
C ALA A 177 -11.97 -15.14 11.85
N ILE A 178 -11.96 -15.98 12.88
CA ILE A 178 -12.39 -17.39 12.76
C ILE A 178 -13.86 -17.47 12.36
N ILE A 179 -14.75 -16.68 12.99
CA ILE A 179 -16.17 -16.66 12.65
C ILE A 179 -16.39 -16.23 11.20
N LEU A 180 -15.70 -15.16 10.76
CA LEU A 180 -15.78 -14.68 9.38
C LEU A 180 -15.30 -15.75 8.38
N GLU A 181 -14.18 -16.41 8.68
CA GLU A 181 -13.64 -17.48 7.85
C GLU A 181 -14.63 -18.66 7.75
N LEU A 182 -15.29 -19.04 8.86
CA LEU A 182 -16.32 -20.09 8.90
C LEU A 182 -17.56 -19.74 8.05
N ILE A 183 -17.91 -18.46 7.95
CA ILE A 183 -19.03 -17.98 7.11
C ILE A 183 -18.57 -17.73 5.65
N GLY A 184 -17.28 -17.92 5.35
CA GLY A 184 -16.70 -17.70 4.02
C GLY A 184 -16.49 -16.22 3.66
N VAL A 185 -16.47 -15.33 4.67
CA VAL A 185 -16.17 -13.92 4.50
C VAL A 185 -14.68 -13.68 4.79
N PRO A 186 -13.89 -13.16 3.83
CA PRO A 186 -12.47 -12.91 4.06
C PRO A 186 -12.24 -11.91 5.21
N PRO A 187 -11.61 -12.33 6.33
CA PRO A 187 -11.45 -11.48 7.52
C PRO A 187 -10.66 -10.21 7.25
N LEU A 188 -9.65 -10.29 6.39
CA LEU A 188 -8.80 -9.16 6.02
C LEU A 188 -9.58 -8.07 5.30
N ALA A 189 -10.44 -8.44 4.33
CA ALA A 189 -11.25 -7.47 3.60
C ALA A 189 -12.28 -6.79 4.52
N PHE A 190 -12.87 -7.57 5.43
CA PHE A 190 -13.80 -7.06 6.43
C PHE A 190 -13.13 -6.06 7.38
N ALA A 191 -11.98 -6.42 7.96
CA ALA A 191 -11.23 -5.56 8.88
C ALA A 191 -10.75 -4.28 8.19
N LEU A 192 -10.25 -4.37 6.95
CA LEU A 192 -9.89 -3.20 6.16
C LEU A 192 -11.10 -2.29 5.92
N GLY A 193 -12.26 -2.85 5.60
CA GLY A 193 -13.50 -2.08 5.42
C GLY A 193 -13.93 -1.36 6.70
N MET A 194 -13.79 -1.98 7.88
CA MET A 194 -14.10 -1.32 9.16
C MET A 194 -13.17 -0.15 9.48
N TYR A 195 -11.92 -0.24 9.02
CA TYR A 195 -10.89 0.76 9.28
C TYR A 195 -11.00 1.96 8.32
N LEU A 196 -11.39 1.74 7.06
CA LEU A 196 -11.38 2.78 6.04
C LEU A 196 -12.52 3.82 6.25
N PRO A 197 -12.24 5.11 6.05
CA PRO A 197 -13.27 6.14 6.02
C PRO A 197 -14.38 5.86 5.01
N ILE A 198 -15.59 6.34 5.31
CA ILE A 198 -16.79 6.09 4.48
C ILE A 198 -16.64 6.57 3.04
N TYR A 199 -15.91 7.66 2.81
CA TYR A 199 -15.64 8.19 1.47
C TYR A 199 -14.69 7.31 0.65
N LEU A 200 -13.85 6.49 1.29
CA LEU A 200 -13.05 5.46 0.60
C LEU A 200 -13.83 4.15 0.42
N ASN A 201 -14.69 3.80 1.39
CA ASN A 201 -15.53 2.60 1.30
C ASN A 201 -16.62 2.70 0.22
N THR A 202 -17.15 3.89 -0.04
CA THR A 202 -18.26 4.06 -0.99
C THR A 202 -17.88 3.68 -2.43
N PRO A 203 -16.74 4.14 -3.00
CA PRO A 203 -16.24 3.65 -4.29
C PRO A 203 -15.95 2.15 -4.31
N ILE A 204 -15.43 1.58 -3.21
CA ILE A 204 -15.15 0.14 -3.10
C ILE A 204 -16.47 -0.66 -3.20
N LEU A 205 -17.51 -0.23 -2.48
CA LEU A 205 -18.85 -0.81 -2.55
C LEU A 205 -19.42 -0.74 -3.96
N ALA A 206 -19.32 0.43 -4.62
CA ALA A 206 -19.80 0.61 -5.99
C ALA A 206 -19.08 -0.33 -6.98
N GLY A 207 -17.76 -0.49 -6.85
CA GLY A 207 -16.98 -1.46 -7.61
C GLY A 207 -17.42 -2.91 -7.36
N GLY A 208 -17.69 -3.27 -6.10
CA GLY A 208 -18.22 -4.58 -5.72
C GLY A 208 -19.60 -4.88 -6.32
N LEU A 209 -20.50 -3.89 -6.32
CA LEU A 209 -21.81 -3.99 -6.98
C LEU A 209 -21.66 -4.20 -8.49
N ILE A 210 -20.76 -3.47 -9.14
CA ILE A 210 -20.47 -3.68 -10.58
C ILE A 210 -19.93 -5.09 -10.81
N ALA A 211 -18.98 -5.56 -10.00
CA ALA A 211 -18.43 -6.91 -10.13
C ALA A 211 -19.52 -8.00 -9.97
N HIS A 212 -20.51 -7.75 -9.11
CA HIS A 212 -21.70 -8.59 -8.96
C HIS A 212 -22.58 -8.56 -10.21
N PHE A 213 -22.90 -7.38 -10.75
CA PHE A 213 -23.71 -7.26 -11.97
C PHE A 213 -23.01 -7.81 -13.22
N VAL A 214 -21.69 -7.65 -13.33
CA VAL A 214 -20.87 -8.30 -14.37
C VAL A 214 -20.89 -9.81 -14.20
N GLY A 215 -20.88 -10.30 -12.95
CA GLY A 215 -21.04 -11.72 -12.63
C GLY A 215 -22.35 -12.33 -13.13
N LYS A 216 -23.43 -11.54 -13.16
CA LYS A 216 -24.75 -11.94 -13.67
C LYS A 216 -24.96 -11.68 -15.18
N SER A 217 -23.90 -11.30 -15.91
CA SER A 217 -24.04 -10.83 -17.29
C SER A 217 -24.12 -11.93 -18.36
N SER A 218 -23.86 -13.19 -18.00
CA SER A 218 -23.93 -14.38 -18.88
C SER A 218 -23.95 -15.65 -18.04
N ASP A 219 -24.49 -16.74 -18.57
CA ASP A 219 -24.44 -18.09 -17.97
C ASP A 219 -23.11 -18.81 -18.30
N ASN A 220 -22.36 -18.35 -19.30
CA ASN A 220 -21.05 -18.91 -19.65
C ASN A 220 -20.00 -18.48 -18.61
N LYS A 221 -19.56 -19.45 -17.79
CA LYS A 221 -18.57 -19.25 -16.72
C LYS A 221 -17.23 -18.72 -17.22
N GLU A 222 -16.76 -19.14 -18.39
CA GLU A 222 -15.50 -18.64 -18.95
C GLU A 222 -15.61 -17.19 -19.41
N LEU A 223 -16.73 -16.84 -20.06
CA LEU A 223 -16.99 -15.47 -20.48
C LEU A 223 -17.11 -14.52 -19.28
N VAL A 224 -17.81 -14.94 -18.22
CA VAL A 224 -17.91 -14.17 -16.97
C VAL A 224 -16.54 -13.98 -16.33
N LYS A 225 -15.69 -15.01 -16.33
CA LYS A 225 -14.31 -14.91 -15.82
C LYS A 225 -13.52 -13.88 -16.62
N LYS A 226 -13.49 -13.96 -17.95
CA LYS A 226 -12.80 -12.96 -18.80
C LYS A 226 -13.32 -11.54 -18.58
N ARG A 227 -14.64 -11.36 -18.43
CA ARG A 227 -15.27 -10.06 -18.15
C ARG A 227 -14.88 -9.50 -16.78
N ARG A 228 -14.82 -10.35 -15.75
CA ARG A 228 -14.36 -9.96 -14.41
C ARG A 228 -12.89 -9.56 -14.42
N GLU A 229 -12.03 -10.33 -15.09
CA GLU A 229 -10.61 -10.01 -15.25
C GLU A 229 -10.41 -8.65 -15.96
N LYS A 230 -11.19 -8.39 -17.03
CA LYS A 230 -11.18 -7.07 -17.68
C LYS A 230 -11.66 -5.96 -16.75
N GLY A 231 -12.73 -6.18 -15.99
CA GLY A 231 -13.22 -5.20 -15.01
C GLY A 231 -12.17 -4.88 -13.95
N THR A 232 -11.49 -5.89 -13.41
CA THR A 232 -10.38 -5.72 -12.48
C THR A 232 -9.23 -4.92 -13.10
N LEU A 233 -8.91 -5.16 -14.37
CA LEU A 233 -7.88 -4.40 -15.09
C LEU A 233 -8.23 -2.92 -15.24
N ILE A 234 -9.48 -2.60 -15.60
CA ILE A 234 -9.95 -1.21 -15.73
C ILE A 234 -9.95 -0.52 -14.35
N ALA A 235 -10.47 -1.19 -13.32
CA ALA A 235 -10.48 -0.66 -11.96
C ALA A 235 -9.07 -0.38 -11.44
N SER A 236 -8.11 -1.27 -11.71
CA SER A 236 -6.69 -1.04 -11.42
C SER A 236 -6.15 0.20 -12.14
N GLY A 237 -6.53 0.41 -13.41
CA GLY A 237 -6.22 1.62 -14.16
C GLY A 237 -6.78 2.90 -13.52
N PHE A 238 -8.01 2.87 -12.99
CA PHE A 238 -8.57 4.02 -12.26
C PHE A 238 -7.85 4.32 -10.96
N ILE A 239 -7.47 3.29 -10.20
CA ILE A 239 -6.68 3.45 -8.98
C ILE A 239 -5.31 4.08 -9.31
N ALA A 240 -4.61 3.55 -10.32
CA ALA A 240 -3.32 4.07 -10.74
C ALA A 240 -3.41 5.51 -11.29
N GLY A 241 -4.40 5.78 -12.14
CA GLY A 241 -4.63 7.12 -12.69
C GLY A 241 -4.97 8.15 -11.62
N GLY A 242 -5.84 7.79 -10.67
CA GLY A 242 -6.18 8.63 -9.52
C GLY A 242 -4.97 8.93 -8.65
N ALA A 243 -4.13 7.93 -8.38
CA ALA A 243 -2.90 8.11 -7.61
C ALA A 243 -1.90 9.05 -8.32
N ILE A 244 -1.70 8.89 -9.63
CA ILE A 244 -0.83 9.77 -10.42
C ILE A 244 -1.35 11.22 -10.40
N MET A 245 -2.66 11.41 -10.60
CA MET A 245 -3.27 12.75 -10.50
C MET A 245 -3.14 13.34 -9.10
N GLY A 246 -3.27 12.53 -8.05
CA GLY A 246 -3.03 12.96 -6.66
C GLY A 246 -1.60 13.43 -6.43
N VAL A 247 -0.60 12.72 -6.98
CA VAL A 247 0.81 13.14 -6.92
C VAL A 247 1.03 14.44 -7.70
N LEU A 248 0.44 14.58 -8.89
CA LEU A 248 0.51 15.84 -9.66
C LEU A 248 -0.13 17.01 -8.90
N ALA A 249 -1.29 16.81 -8.29
CA ALA A 249 -1.94 17.80 -7.44
C ALA A 249 -1.03 18.19 -6.26
N ALA A 250 -0.40 17.22 -5.61
CA ALA A 250 0.55 17.47 -4.52
C ALA A 250 1.73 18.34 -4.96
N PHE A 251 2.28 18.08 -6.16
CA PHE A 251 3.36 18.88 -6.73
C PHE A 251 2.95 20.31 -7.01
N ILE A 252 1.79 20.48 -7.63
CA ILE A 252 1.22 21.80 -7.90
C ILE A 252 1.16 22.55 -6.58
N ILE A 253 0.41 22.03 -5.59
CA ILE A 253 0.21 22.65 -4.28
C ILE A 253 1.55 22.96 -3.61
N PHE A 254 2.48 22.00 -3.57
CA PHE A 254 3.79 22.19 -2.95
C PHE A 254 4.56 23.39 -3.53
N PHE A 255 4.62 23.50 -4.86
CA PHE A 255 5.33 24.60 -5.51
C PHE A 255 4.61 25.93 -5.37
N GLY A 256 3.29 25.96 -5.49
CA GLY A 256 2.58 27.23 -5.33
C GLY A 256 2.50 27.69 -3.88
N GLN A 257 2.50 26.80 -2.89
CA GLN A 257 2.70 27.20 -1.49
C GLN A 257 4.08 27.86 -1.27
N LYS A 258 5.12 27.35 -1.95
CA LYS A 258 6.46 27.96 -1.91
C LYS A 258 6.56 29.32 -2.58
N ILE A 259 5.69 29.63 -3.56
CA ILE A 259 5.75 30.87 -4.34
C ILE A 259 4.76 31.91 -3.82
N TYR A 260 3.52 31.50 -3.52
CA TYR A 260 2.38 32.36 -3.22
C TYR A 260 1.96 32.34 -1.74
N GLY A 261 2.51 31.42 -0.92
CA GLY A 261 2.26 31.32 0.51
C GLY A 261 1.45 30.09 0.93
N ASP A 262 1.49 29.75 2.22
CA ASP A 262 1.02 28.45 2.76
C ASP A 262 -0.47 28.14 2.52
N GLY A 263 -1.30 29.16 2.27
CA GLY A 263 -2.72 29.00 1.97
C GLY A 263 -3.04 28.60 0.52
N TRP A 264 -2.04 28.44 -0.34
CA TRP A 264 -2.26 28.16 -1.76
C TRP A 264 -2.74 26.73 -2.00
N THR A 265 -3.90 26.60 -2.65
CA THR A 265 -4.56 25.31 -2.94
C THR A 265 -4.67 25.04 -4.43
N LEU A 266 -4.97 23.79 -4.78
CA LEU A 266 -5.23 23.40 -6.17
C LEU A 266 -6.41 24.19 -6.79
N MET A 267 -7.39 24.56 -5.98
CA MET A 267 -8.58 25.30 -6.41
C MET A 267 -8.21 26.73 -6.82
N GLN A 268 -7.24 27.37 -6.12
CA GLN A 268 -6.71 28.67 -6.55
C GLN A 268 -5.92 28.53 -7.85
N ALA A 269 -5.12 27.46 -7.97
CA ALA A 269 -4.33 27.19 -9.17
C ALA A 269 -5.21 27.03 -10.43
N LEU A 270 -6.41 26.45 -10.27
CA LEU A 270 -7.39 26.25 -11.34
C LEU A 270 -8.37 27.42 -11.48
N GLY A 271 -8.36 28.40 -10.57
CA GLY A 271 -9.32 29.50 -10.53
C GLY A 271 -10.76 29.09 -10.21
N THR A 272 -10.93 27.94 -9.54
CA THR A 272 -12.24 27.33 -9.27
C THR A 272 -12.69 27.44 -7.82
N GLU A 273 -12.04 28.26 -6.98
CA GLU A 273 -12.36 28.38 -5.55
C GLU A 273 -13.84 28.67 -5.27
N HIS A 274 -14.43 29.62 -6.00
CA HIS A 274 -15.84 29.97 -5.84
C HIS A 274 -16.81 28.89 -6.34
N TRP A 275 -16.32 27.95 -7.15
CA TRP A 275 -17.13 26.95 -7.80
C TRP A 275 -16.98 25.57 -7.14
N SER A 276 -15.83 25.24 -6.53
CA SER A 276 -15.57 23.89 -6.03
C SER A 276 -16.48 23.49 -4.86
N GLU A 277 -16.88 24.45 -4.04
CA GLU A 277 -17.85 24.25 -2.94
C GLU A 277 -19.31 24.45 -3.38
N SER A 278 -19.54 24.75 -4.66
CA SER A 278 -20.90 24.95 -5.17
C SER A 278 -21.61 23.61 -5.36
N THR A 279 -22.94 23.63 -5.22
CA THR A 279 -23.81 22.49 -5.55
C THR A 279 -23.60 21.99 -6.99
N GLY A 280 -23.20 22.89 -7.90
CA GLY A 280 -22.88 22.53 -9.28
C GLY A 280 -21.66 21.61 -9.40
N ALA A 281 -20.63 21.84 -8.59
CA ALA A 281 -19.44 20.99 -8.55
C ALA A 281 -19.74 19.61 -7.95
N GLU A 282 -20.56 19.55 -6.89
CA GLU A 282 -21.03 18.29 -6.29
C GLU A 282 -21.82 17.45 -7.31
N ILE A 283 -22.76 18.08 -8.02
CA ILE A 283 -23.55 17.42 -9.08
C ILE A 283 -22.63 16.93 -10.19
N LEU A 284 -21.68 17.74 -10.66
CA LEU A 284 -20.74 17.31 -11.70
C LEU A 284 -19.90 16.12 -11.22
N GLY A 285 -19.36 16.18 -10.00
CA GLY A 285 -18.58 15.09 -9.42
C GLY A 285 -19.38 13.79 -9.34
N PHE A 286 -20.64 13.87 -8.90
CA PHE A 286 -21.54 12.72 -8.85
C PHE A 286 -21.86 12.18 -10.26
N VAL A 287 -22.17 13.04 -11.22
CA VAL A 287 -22.44 12.64 -12.61
C VAL A 287 -21.21 11.96 -13.21
N MET A 288 -20.02 12.53 -13.04
CA MET A 288 -18.77 11.94 -13.52
C MET A 288 -18.50 10.59 -12.86
N PHE A 289 -18.76 10.45 -11.56
CA PHE A 289 -18.65 9.18 -10.85
C PHE A 289 -19.62 8.13 -11.44
N VAL A 290 -20.89 8.48 -11.66
CA VAL A 290 -21.87 7.58 -12.28
C VAL A 290 -21.46 7.20 -13.71
N LEU A 291 -20.91 8.14 -14.49
CA LEU A 291 -20.39 7.86 -15.83
C LEU A 291 -19.21 6.89 -15.80
N LEU A 292 -18.28 7.03 -14.85
CA LEU A 292 -17.17 6.09 -14.66
C LEU A 292 -17.66 4.69 -14.28
N LEU A 293 -18.65 4.60 -13.39
CA LEU A 293 -19.29 3.33 -13.03
C LEU A 293 -19.99 2.68 -14.24
N GLY A 294 -20.70 3.49 -15.02
CA GLY A 294 -21.34 3.05 -16.26
C GLY A 294 -20.33 2.56 -17.30
N TYR A 295 -19.24 3.30 -17.50
CA TYR A 295 -18.14 2.92 -18.37
C TYR A 295 -17.49 1.61 -17.90
N LEU A 296 -17.21 1.47 -16.60
CA LEU A 296 -16.62 0.26 -16.03
C LEU A 296 -17.50 -0.96 -16.31
N TYR A 297 -18.81 -0.85 -16.07
CA TYR A 297 -19.75 -1.94 -16.35
C TYR A 297 -19.83 -2.27 -17.85
N TRP A 298 -19.98 -1.24 -18.68
CA TRP A 298 -20.13 -1.38 -20.13
C TRP A 298 -18.90 -1.99 -20.79
N ASP A 299 -17.71 -1.49 -20.49
CA ASP A 299 -16.47 -1.97 -21.10
C ASP A 299 -16.10 -3.36 -20.57
N SER A 300 -16.40 -3.67 -19.30
CA SER A 300 -16.27 -5.03 -18.76
C SER A 300 -17.11 -6.03 -19.55
N LYS A 301 -18.33 -5.66 -20.00
CA LYS A 301 -19.22 -6.54 -20.79
C LYS A 301 -18.85 -6.66 -22.26
N ARG A 302 -18.00 -5.78 -22.80
CA ARG A 302 -17.60 -5.81 -24.21
C ARG A 302 -16.77 -7.04 -24.60
N VAL A 303 -16.21 -7.77 -23.64
CA VAL A 303 -15.55 -9.05 -23.92
C VAL A 303 -16.58 -10.00 -24.52
N LYS A 304 -16.29 -10.46 -25.74
CA LYS A 304 -17.00 -11.50 -26.47
C LYS A 304 -16.20 -12.81 -26.40
N GLU A 305 -16.85 -13.92 -26.71
CA GLU A 305 -16.29 -15.28 -26.63
C GLU A 305 -14.94 -15.41 -27.35
#